data_AF-A0A396J2B3-F1
#
_entry.id   AF-A0A396J2B3-F1
#
_cell.length_a   1.000
_cell.length_b   1.000
_cell.length_c   1.000
_cell.angle_alpha   90.00
_cell.angle_beta   90.00
_cell.angle_gamma   90.00
#
_symmetry.space_group_name_H-M   'P 1'
#
loop_
_entity.id
_entity.type
_entity.pdbx_description
1 polymer ?
#
loop_
_entity_poly.entity_id
_entity_poly.type
_entity_poly.pdbx_seq_one_letter_code
_entity_poly.pdbx_strand_id
1 'polypeptide(L)' 'MNFSLYRKLGAPGHQVLSAFVEIVFDNSDNRIPVDKEEVHLRRTISLKKDEYFVDGKTHNVSIID' A
#
# COMPACT_ATOMS: atom_id res chain seq x y z
N MET A 1 -3.11 14.90 -0.34
CA MET A 1 -2.96 13.44 -0.15
C MET A 1 -4.22 12.92 0.51
N ASN A 2 -4.97 12.06 -0.18
CA ASN A 2 -6.17 11.41 0.36
C ASN A 2 -5.77 10.03 0.88
N PHE A 3 -6.08 9.73 2.14
CA PHE A 3 -5.82 8.44 2.75
C PHE A 3 -7.12 7.64 2.80
N SER A 4 -7.21 6.57 2.01
CA SER A 4 -8.35 5.64 2.06
C SER A 4 -7.97 4.41 2.88
N LEU A 5 -8.58 4.27 4.06
CA LEU A 5 -8.45 3.05 4.87
C LEU A 5 -9.45 2.01 4.39
N TYR A 6 -8.96 1.01 3.66
CA TYR A 6 -9.78 -0.12 3.24
C TYR A 6 -9.74 -1.22 4.29
N ARG A 7 -10.92 -1.57 4.82
CA ARG A 7 -11.12 -2.65 5.80
C ARG A 7 -11.67 -3.89 5.09
N LYS A 8 -11.00 -5.04 5.22
CA LYS A 8 -11.60 -6.32 4.86
C LYS A 8 -12.51 -6.74 6.03
N LEU A 9 -13.80 -6.45 5.91
CA LEU A 9 -14.79 -6.81 6.93
C LEU A 9 -14.92 -8.34 7.01
N GLY A 10 -14.69 -8.90 8.20
CA GLY A 10 -15.27 -10.19 8.58
C GLY A 10 -16.75 -10.02 8.92
N ALA A 11 -17.49 -11.13 9.03
CA ALA A 11 -18.90 -11.12 9.43
C ALA A 11 -19.11 -10.33 10.74
N PRO A 12 -20.29 -9.70 10.97
CA PRO A 12 -20.57 -8.94 12.18
C PRO A 12 -20.18 -9.73 13.44
N GLY A 13 -19.35 -9.14 14.30
CA GLY A 13 -18.78 -9.81 15.49
C GLY A 13 -17.37 -10.40 15.33
N HIS A 14 -16.79 -10.40 14.11
CA HIS A 14 -15.43 -10.89 13.87
C HIS A 14 -14.37 -9.77 13.85
N GLN A 15 -13.22 -10.06 14.45
CA GLN A 15 -12.08 -9.15 14.58
C GLN A 15 -11.54 -8.72 13.20
N VAL A 16 -11.02 -7.49 13.09
CA VAL A 16 -10.38 -7.00 11.86
C VAL A 16 -9.05 -7.71 11.69
N LEU A 17 -8.92 -8.49 10.61
CA LEU A 17 -7.74 -9.32 10.39
C LEU A 17 -6.63 -8.61 9.59
N SER A 18 -7.01 -7.64 8.75
CA SER A 18 -6.08 -6.84 7.95
C SER A 18 -6.66 -5.50 7.48
N ALA A 19 -5.76 -4.57 7.17
CA ALA A 19 -6.04 -3.27 6.56
C ALA A 19 -4.89 -2.90 5.60
N PHE A 20 -5.12 -1.96 4.69
CA PHE A 20 -4.04 -1.38 3.90
C PHE A 20 -4.20 0.13 3.73
N VAL A 21 -3.07 0.79 3.47
CA VAL A 21 -2.98 2.19 3.04
C VAL A 21 -2.32 2.20 1.67
N GLU A 22 -2.86 2.98 0.75
CA GLU A 22 -2.30 3.19 -0.58
C GLU A 22 -2.11 4.68 -0.83
N ILE A 23 -0.94 5.03 -1.35
CA ILE A 23 -0.58 6.36 -1.84
C ILE A 23 -0.39 6.24 -3.35
N VAL A 24 -1.09 7.11 -4.09
CA VAL A 24 -0.93 7.25 -5.53
C VAL A 24 -0.17 8.55 -5.79
N PHE A 25 0.99 8.43 -6.41
CA PHE A 25 1.79 9.57 -6.85
C PHE A 25 1.47 9.88 -8.30
N ASP A 26 1.21 11.15 -8.59
CA ASP A 26 1.30 11.69 -9.95
C ASP A 26 2.77 11.70 -10.35
N ASN A 27 3.09 10.99 -11.43
CA ASN A 27 4.42 10.84 -11.99
C ASN A 27 4.48 11.35 -13.44
N SER A 28 3.55 12.23 -13.86
CA SER A 28 3.52 12.74 -15.23
C SER A 28 4.78 13.54 -15.62
N ASP A 29 5.52 14.04 -14.63
CA ASP A 29 6.81 14.71 -14.81
C ASP A 29 8.03 13.79 -14.65
N ASN A 30 7.81 12.47 -14.51
CA ASN A 30 8.83 11.42 -14.47
C ASN A 30 9.89 11.60 -13.35
N ARG A 31 9.50 12.13 -12.19
CA ARG A 31 10.39 12.23 -11.01
C ARG A 31 10.77 10.87 -10.44
N ILE A 32 9.87 9.89 -10.52
CA ILE A 32 10.15 8.50 -10.20
C ILE A 32 10.58 7.85 -11.51
N PRO A 33 11.79 7.25 -11.61
CA PRO A 33 12.36 6.74 -12.85
C PRO A 33 11.72 5.42 -13.27
N VAL A 34 10.42 5.48 -13.56
CA VAL A 34 9.57 4.40 -14.06
C VAL A 34 8.72 4.96 -15.20
N ASP A 35 8.54 4.16 -16.25
CA ASP A 35 7.76 4.56 -17.43
C ASP A 35 6.25 4.43 -17.17
N LYS A 36 5.74 5.28 -16.25
CA LYS A 36 4.35 5.32 -15.83
C LYS A 36 3.95 6.71 -15.36
N GLU A 37 2.75 7.13 -15.70
CA GLU A 37 2.15 8.40 -15.27
C GLU A 37 1.70 8.40 -13.80
N GLU A 38 1.47 7.22 -13.21
CA GLU A 38 1.12 7.07 -11.79
C GLU A 38 1.96 5.96 -11.13
N VAL A 39 2.30 6.15 -9.86
CA VAL A 39 2.99 5.14 -9.05
C VAL A 39 2.18 4.84 -7.79
N HIS A 40 1.90 3.56 -7.55
CA HIS A 40 1.09 3.10 -6.43
C HIS A 40 1.98 2.47 -5.36
N LEU A 41 2.08 3.10 -4.20
CA LEU A 41 2.71 2.53 -3.02
C LEU A 41 1.63 2.05 -2.05
N ARG A 42 1.61 0.76 -1.73
CA ARG A 42 0.66 0.17 -0.79
C ARG A 42 1.37 -0.54 0.35
N ARG A 43 0.94 -0.30 1.59
CA ARG A 43 1.30 -1.09 2.78
C ARG A 43 0.07 -1.83 3.27
N THR A 44 0.17 -3.15 3.41
CA THR A 44 -0.89 -4.00 3.97
C THR A 44 -0.45 -4.52 5.33
N ILE A 45 -1.20 -4.16 6.38
CA ILE A 45 -0.96 -4.58 7.76
C ILE A 45 -1.98 -5.65 8.12
N SER A 46 -1.49 -6.79 8.58
CA SER A 46 -2.28 -7.93 9.06
C SER A 46 -1.75 -8.41 10.40
N LEU A 47 -2.49 -9.30 11.08
CA LEU A 47 -2.07 -9.84 12.39
C LEU A 47 -0.67 -10.48 12.41
N LYS A 48 -0.22 -11.06 11.29
CA LYS A 48 1.05 -11.81 11.21
C LYS A 48 2.06 -11.21 10.24
N LYS A 49 1.68 -10.19 9.47
CA LYS A 49 2.43 -9.74 8.30
C LYS A 49 2.28 -8.24 8.10
N ASP A 50 3.37 -7.63 7.68
CA ASP A 50 3.42 -6.29 7.12
C ASP A 50 4.06 -6.41 5.73
N GLU A 51 3.29 -6.10 4.69
CA GLU A 51 3.69 -6.30 3.29
C GLU A 51 3.62 -4.97 2.53
N TYR A 52 4.69 -4.63 1.84
CA TYR A 52 4.79 -3.44 0.99
C TYR A 52 4.74 -3.83 -0.48
N PHE A 53 4.00 -3.04 -1.25
CA PHE A 53 3.82 -3.21 -2.68
C PHE A 53 4.11 -1.92 -3.41
N VAL A 54 4.86 -2.01 -4.51
CA VAL A 54 5.00 -0.95 -5.51
C VAL A 54 4.39 -1.48 -6.80
N ASP A 55 3.36 -0.81 -7.30
CA ASP A 55 2.60 -1.24 -8.48
C ASP A 55 2.15 -2.71 -8.44
N GLY A 56 1.71 -3.16 -7.26
CA GLY A 56 1.23 -4.53 -7.03
C GLY A 56 2.32 -5.59 -6.91
N LYS A 57 3.61 -5.24 -7.05
CA LYS A 57 4.74 -6.16 -6.82
C LYS A 57 5.23 -6.03 -5.38
N THR A 58 5.47 -7.16 -4.71
CA THR A 58 6.02 -7.16 -3.35
C THR A 58 7.48 -6.69 -3.38
N HIS A 59 7.80 -5.71 -2.55
CA HIS A 59 9.17 -5.25 -2.35
C HIS A 59 9.53 -5.34 -0.87
N ASN A 60 10.72 -5.87 -0.56
CA ASN A 60 11.28 -5.76 0.78
C ASN A 60 11.79 -4.32 0.94
N VAL A 61 11.03 -3.49 1.65
CA VAL A 61 11.50 -2.17 2.03
C VAL A 61 12.46 -2.38 3.19
N SER A 62 13.75 -2.19 2.94
CA SER A 62 14.72 -2.00 4.01
C SER A 62 14.36 -0.68 4.68
N ILE A 63 14.00 -0.70 5.96
CA ILE A 63 13.98 0.52 6.76
C ILE A 63 15.43 0.98 6.80
N ILE A 64 15.71 2.12 6.16
CA ILE A 64 17.00 2.77 6.28
C ILE A 64 16.87 3.61 7.55
N ASP A 65 17.49 3.13 8.62
CA ASP A 65 17.62 3.85 9.89
C ASP A 65 18.57 5.06 9.75
#